data_AF-A0A351Y621-F1
#
_entry.id   AF-A0A351Y621-F1
#
_cell.length_a   1.000
_cell.length_b   1.000
_cell.length_c   1.000
_cell.angle_alpha   90.00
_cell.angle_beta   90.00
_cell.angle_gamma   90.00
#
_symmetry.space_group_name_H-M   'P 1'
#
loop_
_entity.id
_entity.type
_entity.pdbx_description
1 polymer ?
#
loop_
_entity_poly.entity_id
_entity_poly.type
_entity_poly.pdbx_seq_one_letter_code
_entity_poly.pdbx_strand_id
1 'polypeptide(L)'
;MHQYGFDSVRKMMSSVRIVDEKKYLYVKGSPSAIIERCTQIYDGKKIRKITEEDKDQIEKYVEENANNAMRNISFAYKPLETYDA
;
A
#
# COMPACT_ATOMS: atom_id res chain seq x y z
N MET A 1 -18.31 -1.02 -8.79
CA MET A 1 -17.28 -1.22 -7.75
C MET A 1 -16.64 -2.57 -7.99
N HIS A 2 -15.32 -2.65 -8.03
CA HIS A 2 -14.59 -3.84 -8.46
C HIS A 2 -13.57 -4.24 -7.40
N GLN A 3 -13.24 -5.54 -7.32
CA GLN A 3 -12.17 -6.04 -6.48
C GLN A 3 -11.29 -6.99 -7.28
N TYR A 4 -9.99 -6.88 -7.05
CA TYR A 4 -9.03 -7.87 -7.48
C TYR A 4 -8.58 -8.60 -6.23
N GLY A 5 -8.93 -9.89 -6.17
CA GLY A 5 -8.59 -10.76 -5.05
C GLY A 5 -7.08 -10.84 -4.81
N PHE A 6 -6.70 -11.50 -3.72
CA PHE A 6 -5.29 -11.74 -3.47
C PHE A 6 -4.71 -12.63 -4.56
N ASP A 7 -3.59 -12.17 -5.12
CA ASP A 7 -2.83 -12.89 -6.13
C ASP A 7 -1.43 -13.16 -5.56
N SER A 8 -1.00 -14.43 -5.59
CA SER A 8 0.27 -14.86 -4.97
C SER A 8 1.50 -14.34 -5.70
N VAL A 9 1.39 -14.03 -7.00
CA VAL A 9 2.46 -13.42 -7.79
C VAL A 9 2.60 -11.95 -7.41
N ARG A 10 1.47 -11.23 -7.30
CA ARG A 10 1.43 -9.82 -6.91
C ARG A 10 1.64 -9.60 -5.41
N LYS A 11 1.40 -10.63 -4.58
CA LYS A 11 1.43 -10.59 -3.10
C LYS A 11 0.56 -9.49 -2.48
N MET A 12 -0.54 -9.14 -3.14
CA MET A 12 -1.48 -8.11 -2.70
C MET A 12 -2.87 -8.34 -3.26
N MET A 13 -3.85 -7.64 -2.69
CA MET A 13 -5.20 -7.50 -3.24
C MET A 13 -5.57 -6.02 -3.33
N SER A 14 -6.53 -5.69 -4.18
CA SER A 14 -6.98 -4.32 -4.36
C SER A 14 -8.48 -4.19 -4.54
N SER A 15 -9.01 -3.02 -4.21
CA SER A 15 -10.44 -2.76 -4.32
C SER A 15 -10.74 -1.32 -4.63
N VAL A 16 -11.66 -1.11 -5.57
CA VAL A 16 -12.15 0.21 -5.92
C VAL A 16 -13.39 0.51 -5.08
N ARG A 17 -13.34 1.62 -4.34
CA ARG A 17 -14.40 2.08 -3.42
C ARG A 17 -14.72 3.54 -3.68
N ILE A 18 -15.93 3.94 -3.33
CA ILE A 18 -16.34 5.35 -3.30
C ILE A 18 -16.42 5.76 -1.83
N VAL A 19 -15.75 6.83 -1.47
CA VAL A 19 -15.71 7.42 -0.13
C VAL A 19 -15.86 8.92 -0.31
N ASP A 20 -16.84 9.53 0.37
CA ASP A 20 -17.15 10.97 0.25
C ASP A 20 -17.28 11.42 -1.22
N GLU A 21 -18.06 10.67 -1.99
CA GLU A 21 -18.31 10.88 -3.44
C GLU A 21 -17.06 10.77 -4.35
N LYS A 22 -15.89 10.47 -3.77
CA LYS A 22 -14.61 10.29 -4.49
C LYS A 22 -14.28 8.82 -4.65
N LYS A 23 -13.71 8.46 -5.80
CA LYS A 23 -13.31 7.08 -6.09
C LYS A 23 -11.86 6.87 -5.67
N TYR A 24 -11.60 5.74 -5.00
CA TYR A 24 -10.27 5.35 -4.54
C TYR A 24 -9.98 3.90 -4.90
N LEU A 25 -8.74 3.64 -5.29
CA LEU A 25 -8.15 2.30 -5.26
C LEU A 25 -7.48 2.11 -3.90
N TYR A 26 -7.97 1.15 -3.13
CA TYR A 26 -7.31 0.70 -1.89
C TYR A 26 -6.56 -0.61 -2.15
N VAL A 27 -5.38 -0.75 -1.54
CA VAL A 27 -4.50 -1.91 -1.69
C VAL A 27 -4.03 -2.36 -0.31
N LYS A 28 -4.00 -3.68 -0.10
CA LYS A 28 -3.30 -4.32 1.04
C LYS A 28 -2.51 -5.53 0.56
N GLY A 29 -1.34 -5.77 1.16
CA GLY A 29 -0.40 -6.77 0.67
C GLY A 29 0.89 -6.83 1.47
N SER A 30 1.86 -7.58 0.96
CA SER A 30 3.19 -7.61 1.58
C SER A 30 3.84 -6.23 1.51
N PRO A 31 4.66 -5.86 2.51
CA PRO A 31 5.33 -4.56 2.52
C PRO A 31 6.15 -4.28 1.26
N SER A 32 6.95 -5.26 0.83
CA SER A 32 7.76 -5.18 -0.40
C SER A 32 6.92 -4.94 -1.66
N ALA A 33 5.84 -5.69 -1.84
CA ALA A 33 5.01 -5.57 -3.04
C ALA A 33 4.25 -4.24 -3.13
N ILE A 34 3.96 -3.63 -1.99
CA ILE A 34 3.31 -2.31 -1.94
C ILE A 34 4.33 -1.19 -2.14
N ILE A 35 5.45 -1.20 -1.41
CA ILE A 35 6.41 -0.09 -1.45
C ILE A 35 7.02 0.08 -2.84
N GLU A 36 7.26 -1.01 -3.58
CA GLU A 36 7.71 -0.99 -4.98
C GLU A 36 6.75 -0.25 -5.94
N ARG A 37 5.48 -0.06 -5.53
CA ARG A 37 4.42 0.55 -6.34
C ARG A 37 4.01 1.94 -5.86
N CYS A 38 4.56 2.39 -4.74
CA CYS A 38 4.26 3.68 -4.16
C CYS A 38 5.30 4.71 -4.58
N THR A 39 4.84 5.91 -4.94
CA THR A 39 5.70 7.06 -5.20
C THR A 39 5.65 8.09 -4.06
N GLN A 40 4.67 7.94 -3.17
CA GLN A 40 4.38 8.83 -2.05
C GLN A 40 4.07 8.03 -0.80
N ILE A 41 4.33 8.65 0.36
CA ILE A 41 4.07 8.13 1.69
C ILE A 41 3.34 9.17 2.52
N TYR A 42 2.46 8.71 3.41
CA TYR A 42 1.91 9.52 4.49
C TYR A 42 2.79 9.37 5.73
N ASP A 43 3.50 10.43 6.12
CA ASP A 43 4.45 10.41 7.24
C ASP A 43 3.80 10.68 8.60
N GLY A 44 2.47 10.55 8.69
CA GLY A 44 1.69 10.91 9.87
C GLY A 44 1.26 12.38 9.91
N LYS A 45 1.80 13.24 9.03
CA LYS A 45 1.44 14.66 8.94
C LYS A 45 0.99 15.05 7.54
N LYS A 46 1.71 14.59 6.51
CA LYS A 46 1.43 14.95 5.11
C LYS A 46 1.79 13.83 4.16
N ILE A 47 1.25 13.94 2.95
CA ILE A 47 1.66 13.11 1.82
C ILE A 47 2.89 13.78 1.19
N ARG A 48 3.98 13.03 1.07
CA ARG A 48 5.23 13.48 0.43
C ARG A 48 5.84 12.37 -0.41
N LYS A 49 6.84 12.70 -1.23
CA LYS A 49 7.61 11.68 -1.96
C LYS A 49 8.30 10.73 -0.97
N ILE A 50 8.34 9.45 -1.34
CA ILE A 50 9.15 8.45 -0.65
C ILE A 50 10.63 8.74 -0.96
N THR A 51 11.46 8.74 0.07
CA THR A 51 12.93 8.76 -0.07
C THR A 51 13.50 7.35 0.06
N GLU A 52 14.77 7.15 -0.30
CA GLU A 52 15.42 5.86 -0.08
C GLU A 52 15.55 5.57 1.43
N GLU A 53 15.79 6.60 2.25
CA GLU A 53 15.82 6.44 3.71
C GLU A 53 14.49 5.94 4.27
N ASP A 54 13.34 6.38 3.72
CA ASP A 54 12.04 5.84 4.15
C ASP A 54 11.93 4.34 3.84
N LYS A 55 12.40 3.91 2.67
CA LYS A 55 12.35 2.50 2.27
C LYS A 55 13.23 1.65 3.19
N ASP A 56 14.44 2.12 3.48
CA ASP A 56 15.37 1.45 4.39
C ASP A 56 14.78 1.33 5.81
N GLN A 57 14.13 2.37 6.31
CA GLN A 57 13.47 2.35 7.62
C GLN A 57 12.29 1.38 7.65
N ILE A 58 11.49 1.35 6.58
CA ILE A 58 10.37 0.41 6.45
C ILE A 58 10.89 -1.04 6.41
N GLU A 59 11.94 -1.31 5.63
CA GLU A 59 12.53 -2.64 5.54
C GLU A 59 13.04 -3.14 6.89
N LYS A 60 13.79 -2.30 7.61
CA LYS A 60 14.25 -2.60 8.98
C LYS A 60 13.09 -2.91 9.92
N TYR A 61 12.05 -2.08 9.92
CA TYR A 61 10.87 -2.29 10.76
C TYR A 61 10.14 -3.60 10.42
N VAL A 62 10.04 -3.93 9.14
CA VAL A 62 9.44 -5.19 8.67
C VAL A 62 10.27 -6.39 9.14
N GLU A 63 11.59 -6.31 9.03
CA GLU A 63 12.52 -7.36 9.49
C GLU A 63 12.44 -7.56 11.01
N GLU A 64 12.50 -6.48 11.79
CA GLU A 64 12.38 -6.51 13.25
C GLU A 64 11.06 -7.16 13.69
N ASN A 65 9.94 -6.76 13.08
CA ASN A 65 8.64 -7.36 13.37
C ASN A 65 8.56 -8.83 12.95
N ALA A 66 9.15 -9.19 11.82
CA ALA A 66 9.18 -10.58 11.37
C ALA A 66 9.98 -11.46 12.35
N ASN A 67 11.10 -10.95 12.88
CA ASN A 67 11.88 -11.61 13.93
C ASN A 67 11.09 -11.79 15.23
N ASN A 68 10.15 -10.89 15.50
CA ASN A 68 9.19 -10.99 16.60
C ASN A 68 7.94 -11.84 16.25
N ALA A 69 7.99 -12.65 15.18
CA ALA A 69 6.90 -13.48 14.67
C ALA A 69 5.61 -12.70 14.32
N MET A 70 5.71 -11.39 14.09
CA MET A 70 4.58 -10.56 13.69
C MET A 70 4.37 -10.63 12.18
N ARG A 71 3.10 -10.67 11.77
CA ARG A 71 2.73 -10.62 10.36
C ARG A 71 2.63 -9.16 9.90
N ASN A 72 3.59 -8.72 9.09
CA ASN A 72 3.57 -7.39 8.48
C ASN A 72 2.63 -7.34 7.27
N ILE A 73 1.75 -6.34 7.25
CA ILE A 73 0.85 -6.03 6.12
C ILE A 73 0.89 -4.52 5.91
N SER A 74 1.14 -4.10 4.67
CA SER A 74 1.10 -2.68 4.31
C SER A 74 -0.24 -2.32 3.66
N PHE A 75 -0.56 -1.03 3.72
CA PHE A 75 -1.74 -0.45 3.10
C PHE A 75 -1.32 0.73 2.23
N ALA A 76 -1.96 0.87 1.08
CA ALA A 76 -1.79 2.01 0.20
C ALA A 76 -3.11 2.39 -0.44
N TYR A 77 -3.22 3.62 -0.92
CA TYR A 77 -4.37 4.08 -1.68
C TYR A 77 -3.96 5.01 -2.81
N LYS A 78 -4.84 5.11 -3.82
CA LYS A 78 -4.71 6.06 -4.92
C LYS A 78 -6.09 6.66 -5.23
N PRO A 79 -6.27 7.99 -5.15
CA PRO A 79 -7.45 8.64 -5.70
C PRO A 79 -7.55 8.37 -7.20
N LEU A 80 -8.75 8.08 -7.69
CA LEU A 80 -9.02 7.82 -9.11
C LEU A 80 -9.91 8.92 -9.67
N GLU A 81 -9.46 9.57 -10.74
CA GLU A 81 -10.28 10.55 -11.48
C GLU A 81 -11.32 9.82 -12.34
N THR A 82 -10.89 8.76 -13.03
CA THR A 82 -11.73 7.88 -13.83
C THR A 82 -11.42 6.42 -13.49
N TYR A 83 -12.38 5.53 -13.74
CA TYR A 83 -12.16 4.09 -13.65
C TYR A 83 -13.16 3.41 -14.58
N ASP A 84 -12.64 2.98 -15.73
CA ASP A 84 -13.32 2.10 -16.66
C ASP A 84 -12.93 0.67 -16.28
N ALA A 85 -13.93 -0.14 -15.94
CA ALA A 85 -13.76 -1.48 -15.40
C ALA A 85 -13.44 -2.50 -16.50
#